data_AF-A0A7C7JGP3-F1
#
_entry.id   AF-A0A7C7JGP3-F1
#
_cell.length_a   1.000
_cell.length_b   1.000
_cell.length_c   1.000
_cell.angle_alpha   90.00
_cell.angle_beta   90.00
_cell.angle_gamma   90.00
#
_symmetry.space_group_name_H-M   'P 1'
#
loop_
_entity.id
_entity.type
_entity.pdbx_description
1 polymer ?
#
loop_
_entity_poly.entity_id
_entity_poly.type
_entity_poly.pdbx_seq_one_letter_code
_entity_poly.pdbx_strand_id
1 'polypeptide(L)'
;MTTLLKCLSFTLILTSLNMFQSNAAMYSTLTSGSWDNTTNVWSLNGITPCSCAPSTTVSGDAIRINHNIVMTENLEIILGSIFTVSTSGSLSGPSYDITLLSAGTVVNLNGPVTVSRLFNGFPSLTEGATLNIRTILNVQTQCDFYDGNVNLDFGYLHMTIGGNYRNWDNSTFTMLNGSKVELFGGNIVNYGNIGLCATCCMTSEGNWTNNAPGVLTG
;
A
#
# COMPACT_ATOMS: atom_id res chain seq x y z
N MET A 1 8.01 -13.17 -54.46
CA MET A 1 8.18 -13.88 -53.16
C MET A 1 8.42 -12.95 -51.96
N THR A 2 9.04 -11.78 -52.15
CA THR A 2 9.40 -10.84 -51.06
C THR A 2 8.22 -10.05 -50.47
N THR A 3 7.13 -9.85 -51.22
CA THR A 3 5.91 -9.16 -50.74
C THR A 3 5.02 -10.04 -49.87
N LEU A 4 4.93 -11.34 -50.17
CA LEU A 4 4.14 -12.29 -49.38
C LEU A 4 4.72 -12.51 -47.98
N LEU A 5 6.06 -12.58 -47.89
CA LEU A 5 6.79 -12.74 -46.63
C LEU A 5 6.62 -11.51 -45.72
N LYS A 6 6.58 -10.30 -46.28
CA LYS A 6 6.35 -9.05 -45.53
C LYS A 6 4.93 -8.95 -44.96
N CYS A 7 3.91 -9.37 -45.71
CA CYS A 7 2.54 -9.44 -45.18
C CYS A 7 2.42 -10.46 -44.05
N LEU A 8 2.99 -11.66 -44.22
CA LEU A 8 2.91 -12.72 -43.20
C LEU A 8 3.58 -12.29 -41.88
N SER A 9 4.73 -11.62 -41.95
CA SER A 9 5.40 -11.07 -40.77
C SER A 9 4.59 -9.99 -40.06
N PHE A 10 3.88 -9.13 -40.80
CA PHE A 10 3.08 -8.06 -40.20
C PHE A 10 1.84 -8.60 -39.48
N THR A 11 1.18 -9.63 -40.05
CA THR A 11 0.02 -10.28 -39.42
C THR A 11 0.38 -11.06 -38.15
N LEU A 12 1.58 -11.68 -38.11
CA LEU A 12 2.08 -12.40 -36.93
C LEU A 12 2.45 -11.45 -35.77
N ILE A 13 2.97 -10.26 -36.08
CA ILE A 13 3.26 -9.21 -35.09
C ILE A 13 1.95 -8.63 -34.53
N LEU A 14 0.94 -8.39 -35.37
CA LEU A 14 -0.33 -7.83 -34.92
C LEU A 14 -1.16 -8.80 -34.05
N THR A 15 -1.07 -10.11 -34.32
CA THR A 15 -1.74 -11.14 -33.52
C THR A 15 -1.02 -11.42 -32.20
N SER A 16 0.32 -11.31 -32.15
CA SER A 16 1.07 -11.41 -30.89
C SER A 16 0.87 -10.22 -29.94
N LEU A 17 0.66 -9.01 -30.47
CA LEU A 17 0.34 -7.83 -29.65
C LEU A 17 -1.03 -7.90 -28.96
N ASN A 18 -2.00 -8.65 -29.51
CA ASN A 18 -3.32 -8.82 -28.90
C ASN A 18 -3.36 -9.91 -27.81
N MET A 19 -2.29 -10.70 -27.63
CA MET A 19 -2.22 -11.70 -26.57
C MET A 19 -1.81 -11.11 -25.21
N PHE A 20 -1.44 -9.83 -25.16
CA PHE A 20 -1.10 -9.11 -23.92
C PHE A 20 -2.26 -8.25 -23.40
N GLN A 21 -3.49 -8.76 -23.46
CA GLN A 21 -4.58 -8.17 -22.68
C GLN A 21 -4.36 -8.50 -21.21
N SER A 22 -3.60 -7.64 -20.52
CA SER A 22 -3.61 -7.55 -19.07
C SER A 22 -5.02 -7.15 -18.64
N ASN A 23 -5.82 -8.12 -18.18
CA ASN A 23 -7.14 -7.86 -17.62
C ASN A 23 -7.00 -7.25 -16.21
N ALA A 24 -6.55 -6.00 -16.15
CA ALA A 24 -6.58 -5.25 -14.90
C ALA A 24 -8.05 -4.96 -14.56
N ALA A 25 -8.54 -5.51 -13.46
CA ALA A 25 -9.87 -5.25 -12.96
C ALA A 25 -9.87 -4.03 -12.04
N MET A 26 -10.93 -3.22 -12.09
CA MET A 26 -11.17 -2.15 -11.12
C MET A 26 -12.29 -2.57 -10.18
N TYR A 27 -11.94 -2.92 -8.94
CA TYR A 27 -12.90 -3.20 -7.90
C TYR A 27 -13.22 -1.94 -7.12
N SER A 28 -14.49 -1.74 -6.82
CA SER A 28 -14.96 -0.65 -5.98
C SER A 28 -16.06 -1.11 -5.05
N THR A 29 -16.05 -0.62 -3.81
CA THR A 29 -17.08 -0.97 -2.84
C THR A 29 -18.35 -0.16 -3.11
N LEU A 30 -19.51 -0.81 -3.14
CA LEU A 30 -20.85 -0.20 -3.22
C LEU A 30 -21.50 0.01 -1.85
N THR A 31 -21.10 -0.77 -0.86
CA THR A 31 -21.58 -0.69 0.52
C THR A 31 -20.49 -1.18 1.48
N SER A 32 -20.74 -1.01 2.77
CA SER A 32 -19.87 -1.54 3.83
C SER A 32 -20.06 -3.05 3.99
N GLY A 33 -19.03 -3.75 4.45
CA GLY A 33 -19.09 -5.19 4.69
C GLY A 33 -17.72 -5.84 4.89
N SER A 34 -17.67 -7.16 4.82
CA SER A 34 -16.42 -7.91 4.83
C SER A 34 -15.74 -7.89 3.46
N TRP A 35 -14.41 -7.96 3.44
CA TRP A 35 -13.61 -8.01 2.21
C TRP A 35 -14.02 -9.16 1.28
N ASP A 36 -14.31 -10.33 1.85
CA ASP A 36 -14.67 -11.56 1.14
C ASP A 36 -16.16 -11.63 0.72
N ASN A 37 -16.97 -10.61 1.04
CA ASN A 37 -18.38 -10.62 0.70
C ASN A 37 -18.60 -10.43 -0.81
N THR A 38 -18.90 -11.52 -1.49
CA THR A 38 -19.15 -11.53 -2.93
C THR A 38 -20.51 -11.00 -3.33
N THR A 39 -21.48 -10.87 -2.42
CA THR A 39 -22.90 -10.69 -2.80
C THR A 39 -23.24 -9.25 -3.22
N ASN A 40 -22.88 -8.26 -2.40
CA ASN A 40 -23.33 -6.88 -2.60
C ASN A 40 -22.28 -5.80 -2.29
N VAL A 41 -21.10 -6.17 -1.82
CA VAL A 41 -20.06 -5.21 -1.42
C VAL A 41 -19.31 -4.67 -2.63
N TRP A 42 -18.98 -5.51 -3.61
CA TRP A 42 -18.06 -5.13 -4.67
C TRP A 42 -18.72 -4.93 -6.04
N SER A 43 -18.12 -4.04 -6.81
CA SER A 43 -18.48 -3.75 -8.20
C SER A 43 -17.24 -3.59 -9.06
N LEU A 44 -17.33 -4.11 -10.30
CA LEU A 44 -16.32 -3.90 -11.34
C LEU A 44 -16.57 -2.64 -12.19
N ASN A 45 -17.73 -1.99 -12.04
CA ASN A 45 -18.12 -0.80 -12.79
C ASN A 45 -18.51 0.38 -11.89
N GLY A 46 -18.41 0.22 -10.57
CA GLY A 46 -18.76 1.24 -9.58
C GLY A 46 -20.26 1.46 -9.35
N ILE A 47 -21.14 0.67 -9.98
CA ILE A 47 -22.60 0.88 -9.91
C ILE A 47 -23.34 -0.41 -9.53
N THR A 48 -23.03 -1.54 -10.18
CA THR A 48 -23.76 -2.80 -9.99
C THR A 48 -22.91 -3.85 -9.25
N PRO A 49 -23.48 -4.61 -8.30
CA PRO A 49 -22.78 -5.72 -7.66
C PRO A 49 -22.27 -6.74 -8.68
N CYS A 50 -21.06 -7.26 -8.50
CA CYS A 50 -20.43 -8.19 -9.45
C CYS A 50 -20.55 -9.68 -9.06
N SER A 51 -21.16 -10.01 -7.92
CA SER A 51 -21.09 -11.38 -7.36
C SER A 51 -19.64 -11.87 -7.14
N CYS A 52 -18.74 -10.93 -6.86
CA CYS A 52 -17.29 -11.14 -6.82
C CYS A 52 -16.67 -10.39 -5.64
N ALA A 53 -15.44 -10.73 -5.28
CA ALA A 53 -14.62 -9.99 -4.33
C ALA A 53 -13.18 -9.99 -4.84
N PRO A 54 -12.38 -8.94 -4.56
CA PRO A 54 -10.97 -8.95 -4.91
C PRO A 54 -10.22 -10.03 -4.12
N SER A 55 -9.19 -10.58 -4.75
CA SER A 55 -8.21 -11.44 -4.07
C SER A 55 -7.49 -10.68 -2.96
N THR A 56 -7.11 -11.37 -1.88
CA THR A 56 -6.24 -10.83 -0.83
C THR A 56 -4.78 -10.69 -1.26
N THR A 57 -4.40 -11.33 -2.37
CA THR A 57 -3.21 -10.95 -3.15
C THR A 57 -3.68 -10.16 -4.38
N VAL A 58 -3.58 -8.84 -4.32
CA VAL A 58 -3.96 -7.89 -5.37
C VAL A 58 -2.78 -7.72 -6.32
N SER A 59 -2.95 -8.12 -7.58
CA SER A 59 -1.86 -8.17 -8.57
C SER A 59 -2.31 -7.59 -9.91
N GLY A 60 -1.75 -6.43 -10.28
CA GLY A 60 -2.12 -5.72 -11.52
C GLY A 60 -3.53 -5.10 -11.51
N ASP A 61 -4.30 -5.30 -10.44
CA ASP A 61 -5.65 -4.77 -10.27
C ASP A 61 -5.66 -3.39 -9.58
N ALA A 62 -6.77 -2.68 -9.74
CA ALA A 62 -7.07 -1.46 -9.02
C ALA A 62 -8.21 -1.68 -8.01
N ILE A 63 -7.98 -1.35 -6.74
CA ILE A 63 -8.97 -1.45 -5.66
C ILE A 63 -9.31 -0.06 -5.14
N ARG A 64 -10.60 0.24 -5.04
CA ARG A 64 -11.12 1.48 -4.43
C ARG A 64 -12.15 1.19 -3.34
N ILE A 65 -11.77 1.48 -2.10
CA ILE A 65 -12.62 1.34 -0.92
C ILE A 65 -13.25 2.68 -0.61
N ASN A 66 -14.53 2.81 -0.93
CA ASN A 66 -15.36 4.00 -0.68
C ASN A 66 -16.23 3.88 0.57
N HIS A 67 -16.33 2.68 1.14
CA HIS A 67 -17.16 2.34 2.29
C HIS A 67 -16.33 1.63 3.37
N ASN A 68 -16.92 1.29 4.51
CA ASN A 68 -16.21 0.62 5.59
C ASN A 68 -16.04 -0.86 5.27
N ILE A 69 -14.80 -1.32 5.16
CA ILE A 69 -14.48 -2.72 4.89
C ILE A 69 -13.76 -3.35 6.08
N VAL A 70 -14.25 -4.52 6.46
CA VAL A 70 -13.63 -5.36 7.49
C VAL A 70 -12.79 -6.44 6.80
N MET A 71 -11.50 -6.42 7.09
CA MET A 71 -10.52 -7.44 6.70
C MET A 71 -10.52 -8.57 7.72
N THR A 72 -10.46 -9.79 7.22
CA THR A 72 -10.34 -11.03 8.00
C THR A 72 -9.04 -11.77 7.72
N GLU A 73 -8.31 -11.34 6.69
CA GLU A 73 -7.10 -11.99 6.18
C GLU A 73 -6.05 -10.93 5.85
N ASN A 74 -4.79 -11.37 5.75
CA ASN A 74 -3.67 -10.52 5.35
C ASN A 74 -3.84 -10.08 3.90
N LEU A 75 -3.42 -8.85 3.61
CA LEU A 75 -3.53 -8.24 2.30
C LEU A 75 -2.14 -8.01 1.72
N GLU A 76 -1.91 -8.55 0.54
CA GLU A 76 -0.69 -8.36 -0.25
C GLU A 76 -1.02 -7.56 -1.52
N ILE A 77 -0.29 -6.49 -1.80
CA ILE A 77 -0.52 -5.63 -2.96
C ILE A 77 0.76 -5.59 -3.78
N ILE A 78 0.72 -6.10 -5.01
CA ILE A 78 1.89 -6.42 -5.82
C ILE A 78 1.73 -6.01 -7.29
N LEU A 79 2.81 -6.12 -8.06
CA LEU A 79 2.80 -6.10 -9.53
C LEU A 79 2.11 -4.88 -10.15
N GLY A 80 2.40 -3.68 -9.62
CA GLY A 80 1.90 -2.42 -10.21
C GLY A 80 0.45 -2.09 -9.85
N SER A 81 -0.13 -2.77 -8.87
CA SER A 81 -1.49 -2.53 -8.41
C SER A 81 -1.68 -1.13 -7.83
N ILE A 82 -2.92 -0.63 -7.95
CA ILE A 82 -3.34 0.63 -7.33
C ILE A 82 -4.36 0.30 -6.25
N PHE A 83 -4.04 0.63 -5.00
CA PHE A 83 -4.95 0.43 -3.88
C PHE A 83 -5.31 1.77 -3.26
N THR A 84 -6.59 2.06 -3.12
CA THR A 84 -7.05 3.33 -2.55
C THR A 84 -8.14 3.10 -1.52
N VAL A 85 -7.92 3.60 -0.30
CA VAL A 85 -8.98 3.84 0.68
C VAL A 85 -9.38 5.30 0.55
N SER A 86 -10.57 5.55 0.02
CA SER A 86 -11.12 6.90 -0.15
C SER A 86 -11.42 7.55 1.19
N THR A 87 -11.54 8.88 1.23
CA THR A 87 -11.86 9.63 2.45
C THR A 87 -13.20 9.25 3.10
N SER A 88 -14.16 8.73 2.31
CA SER A 88 -15.45 8.23 2.78
C SER A 88 -15.41 6.77 3.29
N GLY A 89 -14.34 6.05 2.98
CA GLY A 89 -14.17 4.65 3.32
C GLY A 89 -13.27 4.46 4.53
N SER A 90 -13.21 3.23 5.00
CA SER A 90 -12.22 2.80 5.99
C SER A 90 -11.86 1.34 5.78
N LEU A 91 -10.68 0.95 6.26
CA LEU A 91 -10.23 -0.44 6.27
C LEU A 91 -9.82 -0.82 7.68
N SER A 92 -10.42 -1.87 8.22
CA SER A 92 -10.16 -2.30 9.60
C SER A 92 -10.28 -3.80 9.72
N GLY A 93 -9.79 -4.38 10.81
CA GLY A 93 -9.92 -5.81 11.08
C GLY A 93 -9.37 -6.13 12.46
N PRO A 94 -9.78 -7.24 13.08
CA PRO A 94 -9.32 -7.61 14.42
C PRO A 94 -7.82 -7.93 14.43
N SER A 95 -7.31 -8.56 13.37
CA SER A 95 -5.90 -8.85 13.19
C SER A 95 -5.60 -9.16 11.73
N TYR A 96 -4.97 -8.24 11.01
CA TYR A 96 -4.46 -8.50 9.67
C TYR A 96 -3.27 -7.61 9.35
N ASP A 97 -2.41 -8.10 8.49
CA ASP A 97 -1.25 -7.37 8.00
C ASP A 97 -1.49 -6.83 6.60
N ILE A 98 -0.83 -5.72 6.27
CA ILE A 98 -0.70 -5.24 4.89
C ILE A 98 0.77 -5.36 4.47
N THR A 99 1.00 -5.97 3.31
CA THR A 99 2.30 -6.09 2.67
C THR A 99 2.25 -5.49 1.28
N LEU A 100 3.15 -4.55 1.01
CA LEU A 100 3.24 -3.83 -0.26
C LEU A 100 4.53 -4.25 -0.98
N LEU A 101 4.44 -4.77 -2.20
CA LEU A 101 5.61 -5.22 -2.97
C LEU A 101 5.59 -4.67 -4.40
N SER A 102 6.76 -4.77 -5.02
CA SER A 102 7.04 -4.45 -6.42
C SER A 102 7.04 -2.95 -6.72
N ALA A 103 8.01 -2.53 -7.53
CA ALA A 103 8.04 -1.16 -8.03
C ALA A 103 6.81 -0.92 -8.90
N GLY A 104 6.26 0.29 -8.83
CA GLY A 104 5.05 0.69 -9.54
C GLY A 104 3.75 0.42 -8.79
N THR A 105 3.76 -0.38 -7.72
CA THR A 105 2.60 -0.48 -6.81
C THR A 105 2.38 0.86 -6.11
N VAL A 106 1.14 1.34 -6.09
CA VAL A 106 0.76 2.61 -5.44
C VAL A 106 -0.40 2.40 -4.48
N VAL A 107 -0.18 2.72 -3.21
CA VAL A 107 -1.18 2.64 -2.16
C VAL A 107 -1.50 4.05 -1.64
N ASN A 108 -2.79 4.39 -1.61
CA ASN A 108 -3.29 5.68 -1.13
C ASN A 108 -4.29 5.47 0.00
N LEU A 109 -3.89 5.84 1.22
CA LEU A 109 -4.73 5.79 2.41
C LEU A 109 -5.25 7.19 2.70
N ASN A 110 -6.44 7.51 2.21
CA ASN A 110 -7.10 8.80 2.45
C ASN A 110 -8.23 8.68 3.50
N GLY A 111 -8.77 7.47 3.71
CA GLY A 111 -9.67 7.14 4.81
C GLY A 111 -8.99 6.30 5.90
N PRO A 112 -9.54 6.23 7.12
CA PRO A 112 -8.89 5.57 8.26
C PRO A 112 -8.55 4.11 7.98
N VAL A 113 -7.35 3.69 8.41
CA VAL A 113 -6.88 2.30 8.29
C VAL A 113 -6.37 1.80 9.63
N THR A 114 -6.75 0.58 10.02
CA THR A 114 -6.22 -0.09 11.22
C THR A 114 -5.69 -1.47 10.86
N VAL A 115 -4.41 -1.71 11.07
CA VAL A 115 -3.71 -2.97 10.77
C VAL A 115 -2.95 -3.48 11.98
N SER A 116 -2.62 -4.77 12.00
CA SER A 116 -1.71 -5.34 12.99
C SER A 116 -0.26 -4.99 12.67
N ARG A 117 0.15 -5.20 11.42
CA ARG A 117 1.48 -4.86 10.91
C ARG A 117 1.40 -4.28 9.49
N LEU A 118 2.37 -3.45 9.16
CA LEU A 118 2.53 -2.87 7.84
C LEU A 118 3.96 -3.12 7.33
N PHE A 119 4.05 -3.69 6.14
CA PHE A 119 5.30 -3.97 5.45
C PHE A 119 5.34 -3.25 4.10
N ASN A 120 6.44 -2.57 3.79
CA ASN A 120 6.72 -2.06 2.45
C ASN A 120 8.05 -2.64 1.95
N GLY A 121 7.98 -3.55 0.97
CA GLY A 121 9.10 -4.40 0.56
C GLY A 121 9.38 -5.58 1.51
N PHE A 122 10.41 -6.38 1.18
CA PHE A 122 10.94 -7.45 2.02
C PHE A 122 12.47 -7.43 2.03
N PRO A 123 13.15 -8.01 3.05
CA PRO A 123 14.61 -8.09 3.06
C PRO A 123 15.21 -8.82 1.84
N SER A 124 14.45 -9.74 1.23
CA SER A 124 14.89 -10.60 0.12
C SER A 124 14.33 -10.20 -1.26
N LEU A 125 13.48 -9.18 -1.35
CA LEU A 125 12.87 -8.70 -2.59
C LEU A 125 13.08 -7.18 -2.70
N THR A 126 13.82 -6.76 -3.73
CA THR A 126 14.43 -5.41 -3.87
C THR A 126 13.51 -4.32 -4.39
N GLU A 127 12.20 -4.42 -4.23
CA GLU A 127 11.32 -3.34 -4.67
C GLU A 127 10.11 -3.16 -3.75
N GLY A 128 10.09 -2.03 -3.06
CA GLY A 128 8.94 -1.55 -2.31
C GLY A 128 7.98 -0.76 -3.20
N ALA A 129 6.80 -0.50 -2.66
CA ALA A 129 5.76 0.30 -3.26
C ALA A 129 5.89 1.80 -2.90
N THR A 130 5.08 2.63 -3.55
CA THR A 130 4.77 3.98 -3.07
C THR A 130 3.55 3.93 -2.16
N LEU A 131 3.72 4.25 -0.89
CA LEU A 131 2.65 4.34 0.10
C LEU A 131 2.40 5.80 0.48
N ASN A 132 1.21 6.31 0.21
CA ASN A 132 0.78 7.65 0.58
C ASN A 132 -0.27 7.58 1.69
N ILE A 133 0.00 8.22 2.82
CA ILE A 133 -0.87 8.23 4.00
C ILE A 133 -1.31 9.68 4.24
N ARG A 134 -2.60 9.95 4.08
CA ARG A 134 -3.23 11.29 4.24
C ARG A 134 -4.33 11.30 5.28
N THR A 135 -4.24 10.38 6.22
CA THR A 135 -5.29 10.06 7.19
C THR A 135 -4.67 9.42 8.43
N ILE A 136 -5.51 8.92 9.34
CA ILE A 136 -5.07 8.14 10.48
C ILE A 136 -4.80 6.70 10.04
N LEU A 137 -3.55 6.27 10.18
CA LEU A 137 -3.14 4.88 10.08
C LEU A 137 -2.79 4.38 11.49
N ASN A 138 -3.63 3.50 12.04
CA ASN A 138 -3.32 2.78 13.27
C ASN A 138 -2.60 1.48 12.93
N VAL A 139 -1.41 1.28 13.51
CA VAL A 139 -0.65 0.04 13.37
C VAL A 139 -0.44 -0.54 14.76
N GLN A 140 -0.92 -1.75 15.02
CA GLN A 140 -0.86 -2.27 16.39
C GLN A 140 0.56 -2.54 16.84
N THR A 141 1.36 -3.26 16.03
CA THR A 141 2.59 -3.89 16.54
C THR A 141 3.86 -3.64 15.72
N GLN A 142 3.78 -3.42 14.40
CA GLN A 142 5.00 -3.32 13.61
C GLN A 142 4.84 -2.55 12.29
N CYS A 143 5.77 -1.65 12.02
CA CYS A 143 5.99 -1.06 10.70
C CYS A 143 7.41 -1.40 10.26
N ASP A 144 7.58 -2.10 9.14
CA ASP A 144 8.89 -2.28 8.52
C ASP A 144 8.84 -1.79 7.07
N PHE A 145 9.71 -0.83 6.74
CA PHE A 145 9.89 -0.32 5.38
C PHE A 145 11.26 -0.76 4.89
N TYR A 146 11.29 -1.81 4.07
CA TYR A 146 12.51 -2.38 3.51
C TYR A 146 13.03 -1.59 2.31
N ASP A 147 12.09 -1.11 1.49
CA ASP A 147 12.35 -0.38 0.25
C ASP A 147 11.12 0.47 -0.10
N GLY A 148 11.21 1.27 -1.14
CA GLY A 148 10.13 2.11 -1.65
C GLY A 148 10.00 3.45 -0.94
N ASN A 149 8.91 4.15 -1.26
CA ASN A 149 8.65 5.50 -0.78
C ASN A 149 7.41 5.51 0.09
N VAL A 150 7.54 5.97 1.33
CA VAL A 150 6.42 6.21 2.24
C VAL A 150 6.28 7.71 2.43
N ASN A 151 5.13 8.26 2.07
CA ASN A 151 4.81 9.66 2.19
C ASN A 151 3.67 9.82 3.21
N LEU A 152 3.97 10.47 4.32
CA LEU A 152 2.97 10.89 5.30
C LEU A 152 2.70 12.37 5.07
N ASP A 153 1.50 12.71 4.60
CA ASP A 153 1.15 14.06 4.14
C ASP A 153 -0.19 14.49 4.76
N PHE A 154 -0.16 15.44 5.71
CA PHE A 154 -1.26 15.69 6.66
C PHE A 154 -1.74 14.42 7.40
N GLY A 155 -0.93 13.37 7.40
CA GLY A 155 -1.29 12.07 7.95
C GLY A 155 -0.85 11.89 9.41
N TYR A 156 -1.45 10.90 10.06
CA TYR A 156 -1.09 10.50 11.40
C TYR A 156 -0.84 8.99 11.46
N LEU A 157 0.41 8.58 11.65
CA LEU A 157 0.76 7.19 11.92
C LEU A 157 0.81 6.98 13.44
N HIS A 158 -0.06 6.13 13.93
CA HIS A 158 -0.23 5.87 15.35
C HIS A 158 0.02 4.39 15.67
N MET A 159 1.04 4.10 16.46
CA MET A 159 1.30 2.75 16.94
C MET A 159 0.76 2.53 18.35
N THR A 160 -0.19 1.60 18.49
CA THR A 160 -1.05 1.51 19.68
C THR A 160 -0.56 0.51 20.73
N ILE A 161 0.23 -0.50 20.34
CA ILE A 161 0.66 -1.59 21.23
C ILE A 161 2.17 -1.81 21.06
N GLY A 162 3.00 -1.06 21.78
CA GLY A 162 4.40 -1.41 22.07
C GLY A 162 5.26 -1.85 20.86
N GLY A 163 5.02 -1.26 19.69
CA GLY A 163 5.47 -1.82 18.42
C GLY A 163 6.76 -1.22 17.86
N ASN A 164 7.47 -1.96 17.01
CA ASN A 164 8.71 -1.44 16.40
C ASN A 164 8.42 -0.77 15.06
N TYR A 165 8.98 0.43 14.87
CA TYR A 165 9.11 1.08 13.58
C TYR A 165 10.52 0.88 13.05
N ARG A 166 10.65 0.35 11.85
CA ARG A 166 11.93 0.14 11.16
C ARG A 166 11.90 0.71 9.75
N ASN A 167 12.87 1.55 9.44
CA ASN A 167 13.10 2.11 8.11
C ASN A 167 14.49 1.63 7.64
N TRP A 168 14.55 0.73 6.66
CA TRP A 168 15.77 0.09 6.20
C TRP A 168 16.48 0.88 5.09
N ASP A 169 17.71 0.50 4.76
CA ASP A 169 18.68 1.25 3.95
C ASP A 169 18.14 1.79 2.62
N ASN A 170 17.27 1.04 1.93
CA ASN A 170 16.72 1.43 0.63
C ASN A 170 15.37 2.17 0.71
N SER A 171 14.82 2.32 1.90
CA SER A 171 13.53 2.97 2.10
C SER A 171 13.67 4.47 2.33
N THR A 172 12.68 5.21 1.83
CA THR A 172 12.52 6.64 2.09
C THR A 172 11.19 6.89 2.78
N PHE A 173 11.23 7.50 3.97
CA PHE A 173 10.06 7.95 4.71
C PHE A 173 10.04 9.48 4.77
N THR A 174 9.07 10.10 4.12
CA THR A 174 8.93 11.56 4.05
C THR A 174 7.69 12.01 4.80
N MET A 175 7.87 12.94 5.74
CA MET A 175 6.79 13.61 6.44
C MET A 175 6.59 15.02 5.88
N LEU A 176 5.35 15.35 5.55
CA LEU A 176 4.95 16.61 4.96
C LEU A 176 3.80 17.24 5.76
N ASN A 177 3.68 18.56 5.65
CA ASN A 177 2.47 19.31 6.03
C ASN A 177 1.91 19.02 7.44
N GLY A 178 2.77 19.08 8.47
CA GLY A 178 2.32 18.90 9.86
C GLY A 178 1.99 17.46 10.23
N SER A 179 2.47 16.49 9.47
CA SER A 179 2.28 15.07 9.77
C SER A 179 2.86 14.66 11.12
N LYS A 180 2.27 13.62 11.72
CA LYS A 180 2.69 13.09 13.01
C LYS A 180 2.93 11.58 12.96
N VAL A 181 3.97 11.11 13.63
CA VAL A 181 4.20 9.70 13.96
C VAL A 181 4.25 9.58 15.48
N GLU A 182 3.48 8.67 16.07
CA GLU A 182 3.47 8.45 17.53
C GLU A 182 3.51 6.96 17.87
N LEU A 183 4.48 6.57 18.70
CA LEU A 183 4.70 5.19 19.15
C LEU A 183 4.55 5.07 20.67
N PHE A 184 3.46 4.46 21.13
CA PHE A 184 3.26 4.12 22.54
C PHE A 184 3.98 2.81 22.90
N GLY A 185 5.12 2.92 23.58
CA GLY A 185 5.95 1.79 24.03
C GLY A 185 6.83 1.12 22.96
N GLY A 186 7.08 1.78 21.83
CA GLY A 186 7.73 1.21 20.65
C GLY A 186 9.08 1.82 20.30
N ASN A 187 10.03 1.05 19.75
CA ASN A 187 11.33 1.59 19.31
C ASN A 187 11.28 2.09 17.86
N ILE A 188 12.06 3.13 17.57
CA ILE A 188 12.36 3.61 16.22
C ILE A 188 13.77 3.17 15.86
N VAL A 189 13.90 2.43 14.77
CA VAL A 189 15.21 2.07 14.21
C VAL A 189 15.28 2.55 12.76
N ASN A 190 16.24 3.41 12.46
CA ASN A 190 16.48 3.90 11.11
C ASN A 190 17.83 3.42 10.58
N TYR A 191 17.81 2.90 9.36
CA TYR A 191 18.95 2.66 8.49
C TYR A 191 18.78 3.32 7.11
N GLY A 192 17.57 3.76 6.75
CA GLY A 192 17.25 4.44 5.50
C GLY A 192 17.18 5.97 5.62
N ASN A 193 16.40 6.60 4.74
CA ASN A 193 16.22 8.04 4.74
C ASN A 193 14.89 8.42 5.43
N ILE A 194 14.96 9.28 6.44
CA ILE A 194 13.79 9.91 7.06
C ILE A 194 13.89 11.42 6.87
N GLY A 195 12.89 12.00 6.21
CA GLY A 195 12.76 13.45 6.03
C GLY A 195 11.60 14.01 6.84
N LEU A 196 11.89 14.96 7.73
CA LEU A 196 10.90 15.68 8.53
C LEU A 196 10.66 17.07 7.95
N CYS A 197 9.41 17.53 7.93
CA CYS A 197 9.11 18.93 7.65
C CYS A 197 9.22 19.79 8.91
N ALA A 198 9.35 21.12 8.75
CA ALA A 198 9.49 22.06 9.88
C ALA A 198 8.33 22.03 10.90
N THR A 199 7.17 21.50 10.53
CA THR A 199 5.99 21.36 11.40
C THR A 199 5.66 19.90 11.74
N CYS A 200 6.48 18.95 11.30
CA CYS A 200 6.27 17.52 11.46
C CYS A 200 6.87 17.05 12.80
N CYS A 201 6.31 15.98 13.39
CA CYS A 201 6.86 15.43 14.62
C CYS A 201 6.77 13.90 14.69
N MET A 202 7.83 13.28 15.21
CA MET A 202 7.90 11.85 15.47
C MET A 202 8.19 11.63 16.95
N THR A 203 7.29 10.94 17.65
CA THR A 203 7.38 10.67 19.09
C THR A 203 7.39 9.17 19.34
N SER A 204 8.14 8.76 20.36
CA SER A 204 8.25 7.39 20.83
C SER A 204 8.49 7.39 22.33
N GLU A 205 7.82 6.47 23.04
CA GLU A 205 8.12 6.16 24.46
C GLU A 205 9.19 5.06 24.60
N GLY A 206 9.77 4.60 23.49
CA GLY A 206 10.87 3.64 23.44
C GLY A 206 12.20 4.28 23.04
N ASN A 207 13.13 3.46 22.57
CA ASN A 207 14.43 3.94 22.10
C ASN A 207 14.35 4.41 20.66
N TRP A 208 15.12 5.47 20.34
CA TRP A 208 15.38 5.88 18.98
C TRP A 208 16.84 5.58 18.63
N THR A 209 17.06 4.75 17.61
CA THR A 209 18.39 4.46 17.06
C THR A 209 18.45 4.85 15.59
N ASN A 210 19.44 5.67 15.23
CA ASN A 210 19.81 5.94 13.84
C ASN A 210 21.13 5.22 13.55
N ASN A 211 21.06 4.09 12.87
CA ASN A 211 22.23 3.30 12.47
C ASN A 211 22.75 3.76 11.12
N ALA A 212 24.03 3.54 10.85
CA ALA A 212 24.56 3.67 9.49
C ALA A 212 23.90 2.63 8.56
N PRO A 213 23.55 2.97 7.30
CA PRO A 213 23.83 4.23 6.60
C PRO A 213 22.77 5.34 6.80
N GLY A 214 21.83 5.16 7.73
CA GLY A 214 20.63 5.97 7.87
C GLY A 214 20.85 7.46 8.03
N VAL A 215 19.99 8.22 7.34
CA VAL A 215 19.98 9.68 7.31
C VAL A 215 18.67 10.19 7.87
N LEU A 216 18.76 11.17 8.76
CA LEU A 216 17.63 11.95 9.26
C LEU A 216 17.82 13.41 8.85
N THR A 217 16.86 13.98 8.14
CA THR A 217 16.83 15.40 7.75
C THR A 217 15.58 16.09 8.28
N GLY A 218 15.67 17.39 8.54
CA GLY A 218 14.55 18.20 9.06
C GLY A 218 14.89 19.68 9.22
#